data_AF-A0A402A5C3-F1
#
_entry.id   AF-A0A402A5C3-F1
#
_cell.length_a   1.000
_cell.length_b   1.000
_cell.length_c   1.000
_cell.angle_alpha   90.00
_cell.angle_beta   90.00
_cell.angle_gamma   90.00
#
_symmetry.space_group_name_H-M   'P 1'
#
loop_
_entity.id
_entity.type
_entity.pdbx_description
1 polymer ?
#
loop_
_entity_poly.entity_id
_entity_poly.type
_entity_poly.pdbx_seq_one_letter_code
_entity_poly.pdbx_strand_id
1 'polypeptide(L)'
;MAKLARDVQHNGYQALYEPAVSTAVTTVTSTEIMSESIHEALHLGTPFISVAKRGGSSLSQHRLSWFTGNNKARGLDGRALPDIAGWAIEQPDLDETGLPEDYELYDAMALLVQRGLAAECVVLHPDDSGKPRPVRYWAMPQLGLFVVCEGVPSKQEMLRDPAERWGVAYAWPQGRSSELHLIAFSKELMDAGYCYPLSVKFSSYCTDRALACLKAHERVLNVADKFREEAGEHIGAAYYAYALPIGVSPRSITAGKDAGKTKEIYYPFPVVPRQIDLQYLSSVAISRDQALLLEEDGRVERTVAWSVEKSRRIMAGNEASEVNDEDHPF
;
A
#
# COMPACT_ATOMS: atom_id res chain seq x y z
N MET A 1 19.68 32.75 1.98
CA MET A 1 19.79 31.28 2.01
C MET A 1 18.68 30.63 2.85
N ALA A 2 18.52 30.93 4.15
CA ALA A 2 17.48 30.31 5.00
C ALA A 2 16.01 30.67 4.71
N LYS A 3 15.74 31.70 3.87
CA LYS A 3 14.38 32.12 3.49
C LYS A 3 13.88 31.41 2.23
N LEU A 4 14.77 31.02 1.31
CA LEU A 4 14.40 30.29 0.09
C LEU A 4 14.03 28.83 0.35
N ALA A 5 14.65 28.19 1.36
CA ALA A 5 14.27 26.83 1.77
C ALA A 5 12.91 26.75 2.49
N ARG A 6 12.43 27.88 3.04
CA ARG A 6 11.17 27.96 3.81
C ARG A 6 9.92 28.05 2.93
N ASP A 7 10.04 28.64 1.74
CA ASP A 7 8.89 28.80 0.83
C ASP A 7 8.64 27.52 -0.02
N VAL A 8 9.64 26.63 -0.14
CA VAL A 8 9.51 25.34 -0.84
C VAL A 8 8.66 24.34 -0.06
N GLN A 9 8.81 24.28 1.28
CA GLN A 9 8.08 23.31 2.11
C GLN A 9 6.58 23.61 2.25
N HIS A 10 6.17 24.89 2.27
CA HIS A 10 4.76 25.24 2.38
C HIS A 10 4.01 25.09 1.05
N ASN A 11 4.67 25.39 -0.07
CA ASN A 11 4.10 25.21 -1.41
C ASN A 11 4.04 23.73 -1.83
N GLY A 12 4.95 22.88 -1.34
CA GLY A 12 4.93 21.44 -1.63
C GLY A 12 3.65 20.74 -1.18
N TYR A 13 3.09 21.13 -0.03
CA TYR A 13 1.85 20.53 0.48
C TYR A 13 0.59 20.93 -0.29
N GLN A 14 0.52 22.16 -0.85
CA GLN A 14 -0.58 22.54 -1.74
C GLN A 14 -0.44 21.93 -3.13
N ALA A 15 0.80 21.78 -3.63
CA ALA A 15 1.08 21.16 -4.93
C ALA A 15 0.71 19.66 -4.98
N LEU A 16 0.76 18.95 -3.84
CA LEU A 16 0.34 17.54 -3.72
C LEU A 16 -1.15 17.28 -4.03
N TYR A 17 -1.97 18.32 -4.10
CA TYR A 17 -3.42 18.23 -4.37
C TYR A 17 -3.82 18.77 -5.76
N GLU A 18 -2.88 19.22 -6.59
CA GLU A 18 -3.16 19.63 -7.96
C GLU A 18 -2.67 18.55 -8.95
N PRO A 19 -3.50 18.12 -9.93
CA PRO A 19 -3.06 17.16 -10.94
C PRO A 19 -1.99 17.80 -11.82
N ALA A 20 -0.76 17.28 -11.76
CA ALA A 20 0.33 17.68 -12.64
C ALA A 20 -0.01 17.31 -14.10
N VAL A 21 -0.14 18.32 -14.96
CA VAL A 21 -0.39 18.17 -16.41
C VAL A 21 0.83 18.64 -17.20
N SER A 22 1.33 17.76 -18.09
CA SER A 22 2.20 18.03 -19.26
C SER A 22 3.68 18.33 -18.96
N THR A 23 4.68 17.64 -19.49
CA THR A 23 5.18 17.49 -20.90
C THR A 23 6.42 16.56 -20.82
N ALA A 24 7.02 15.91 -21.83
CA ALA A 24 7.11 16.08 -23.27
C ALA A 24 7.34 14.72 -23.97
N VAL A 25 6.84 14.57 -25.20
CA VAL A 25 6.95 13.34 -25.99
C VAL A 25 8.19 13.43 -26.89
N THR A 26 9.17 12.55 -26.63
CA THR A 26 10.27 12.28 -27.56
C THR A 26 9.81 11.20 -28.53
N THR A 27 9.76 11.54 -29.82
CA THR A 27 9.32 10.62 -30.88
C THR A 27 10.38 9.57 -31.13
N VAL A 28 10.21 8.38 -30.54
CA VAL A 28 10.96 7.18 -30.87
C VAL A 28 10.08 6.28 -31.75
N THR A 29 10.67 5.63 -32.74
CA THR A 29 10.01 4.84 -33.78
C THR A 29 9.04 3.79 -33.21
N SER A 30 7.77 3.92 -33.61
CA SER A 30 6.58 3.52 -32.85
C SER A 30 6.14 2.05 -32.96
N THR A 31 6.88 1.15 -33.62
CA THR A 31 6.40 -0.22 -33.90
C THR A 31 7.08 -1.31 -33.08
N GLU A 32 8.41 -1.31 -32.96
CA GLU A 32 9.12 -2.31 -32.13
C GLU A 32 9.00 -2.01 -30.62
N ILE A 33 9.00 -0.73 -30.25
CA ILE A 33 8.80 -0.28 -28.87
C ILE A 33 7.39 -0.62 -28.38
N MET A 34 6.40 -0.61 -29.28
CA MET A 34 5.04 -0.99 -28.91
C MET A 34 4.88 -2.50 -28.72
N SER A 35 5.59 -3.35 -29.48
CA SER A 35 5.54 -4.79 -29.24
C SER A 35 6.19 -5.20 -27.93
N GLU A 36 7.39 -4.67 -27.59
CA GLU A 36 8.03 -4.96 -26.30
C GLU A 36 7.21 -4.38 -25.14
N SER A 37 6.69 -3.15 -25.29
CA SER A 37 5.82 -2.52 -24.30
C SER A 37 4.52 -3.29 -24.09
N ILE A 38 3.92 -3.89 -25.12
CA ILE A 38 2.71 -4.71 -24.98
C ILE A 38 3.03 -6.04 -24.28
N HIS A 39 4.12 -6.71 -24.64
CA HIS A 39 4.53 -7.95 -23.97
C HIS A 39 4.80 -7.73 -22.49
N GLU A 40 5.50 -6.65 -22.15
CA GLU A 40 5.79 -6.27 -20.77
C GLU A 40 4.52 -5.83 -20.03
N ALA A 41 3.72 -4.94 -20.64
CA ALA A 41 2.49 -4.43 -20.04
C ALA A 41 1.44 -5.51 -19.82
N LEU A 42 1.40 -6.55 -20.65
CA LEU A 42 0.45 -7.66 -20.54
C LEU A 42 1.06 -8.89 -19.88
N HIS A 43 2.35 -8.88 -19.57
CA HIS A 43 3.10 -10.03 -19.06
C HIS A 43 2.93 -11.29 -19.93
N LEU A 44 2.94 -11.15 -21.26
CA LEU A 44 2.81 -12.28 -22.19
C LEU A 44 4.00 -13.24 -22.01
N GLY A 45 3.74 -14.54 -21.95
CA GLY A 45 4.76 -15.56 -21.74
C GLY A 45 5.48 -15.52 -20.39
N THR A 46 5.02 -14.71 -19.42
CA THR A 46 5.54 -14.74 -18.04
C THR A 46 4.80 -15.84 -17.27
N PRO A 47 5.45 -16.98 -16.97
CA PRO A 47 4.84 -17.96 -16.10
C PRO A 47 4.93 -17.42 -14.68
N PHE A 48 3.80 -17.04 -14.10
CA PHE A 48 3.71 -16.85 -12.65
C PHE A 48 3.72 -18.25 -12.04
N ILE A 49 4.86 -18.67 -11.47
CA ILE A 49 5.06 -20.06 -11.00
C ILE A 49 4.96 -20.05 -9.48
N SER A 50 3.78 -20.37 -8.97
CA SER A 50 3.55 -20.68 -7.56
C SER A 50 4.14 -22.07 -7.21
N VAL A 51 5.47 -22.18 -7.12
CA VAL A 51 6.13 -23.42 -6.67
C VAL A 51 7.13 -23.09 -5.56
N ALA A 52 6.64 -23.21 -4.32
CA ALA A 52 7.38 -22.91 -3.10
C ALA A 52 8.64 -23.77 -2.89
N LYS A 53 9.71 -23.12 -2.39
CA LYS A 53 10.76 -23.75 -1.59
C LYS A 53 10.76 -23.08 -0.21
N ARG A 54 10.82 -23.89 0.86
CA ARG A 54 10.95 -23.39 2.25
C ARG A 54 12.36 -22.82 2.45
N GLY A 55 12.45 -21.52 2.75
CA GLY A 55 13.64 -20.77 3.18
C GLY A 55 13.23 -19.60 4.10
N GLY A 56 14.10 -19.17 5.03
CA GLY A 56 13.82 -18.23 6.16
C GLY A 56 13.48 -16.79 5.73
N SER A 57 13.39 -15.78 6.60
CA SER A 57 13.66 -15.58 8.03
C SER A 57 13.03 -14.23 8.42
N SER A 58 12.26 -14.17 9.52
CA SER A 58 11.75 -12.96 10.23
C SER A 58 12.42 -11.64 9.81
N LEU A 59 11.97 -11.03 8.70
CA LEU A 59 12.37 -9.69 8.31
C LEU A 59 11.42 -8.71 8.98
N SER A 60 11.99 -7.67 9.60
CA SER A 60 11.19 -6.61 10.21
C SER A 60 10.39 -5.92 9.09
N GLN A 61 9.05 -6.01 9.17
CA GLN A 61 8.20 -5.39 8.18
C GLN A 61 7.83 -3.99 8.63
N HIS A 62 8.25 -2.98 7.86
CA HIS A 62 7.74 -1.64 8.08
C HIS A 62 6.22 -1.60 7.94
N ARG A 63 5.57 -0.89 8.85
CA ARG A 63 4.12 -0.73 8.87
C ARG A 63 3.72 0.42 7.96
N LEU A 64 2.93 0.09 6.93
CA LEU A 64 2.26 1.09 6.10
C LEU A 64 0.87 1.36 6.67
N SER A 65 0.72 2.54 7.26
CA SER A 65 -0.47 2.97 8.00
C SER A 65 -1.36 3.88 7.16
N TRP A 66 -2.68 3.82 7.42
CA TRP A 66 -3.63 4.76 6.84
C TRP A 66 -4.00 5.87 7.83
N PHE A 67 -3.67 7.10 7.46
CA PHE A 67 -4.01 8.32 8.17
C PHE A 67 -5.38 8.83 7.72
N THR A 68 -6.29 8.99 8.68
CA THR A 68 -7.69 9.40 8.41
C THR A 68 -7.91 10.92 8.38
N GLY A 69 -6.85 11.72 8.53
CA GLY A 69 -6.92 13.18 8.72
C GLY A 69 -6.85 13.62 10.18
N ASN A 70 -7.27 12.80 11.15
CA ASN A 70 -7.36 13.23 12.56
C ASN A 70 -6.08 13.07 13.40
N ASN A 71 -4.92 12.96 12.75
CA ASN A 71 -3.69 12.50 13.42
C ASN A 71 -2.96 13.62 14.17
N LYS A 72 -3.44 14.87 14.16
CA LYS A 72 -2.74 16.04 14.75
C LYS A 72 -1.29 16.17 14.24
N ALA A 73 -1.10 15.92 12.95
CA ALA A 73 0.22 15.95 12.33
C ALA A 73 0.81 17.37 12.35
N ARG A 74 2.13 17.44 12.51
CA ARG A 74 2.91 18.67 12.52
C ARG A 74 4.09 18.56 11.55
N GLY A 75 4.50 19.68 10.98
CA GLY A 75 5.74 19.74 10.22
C GLY A 75 6.94 19.59 11.15
N LEU A 76 8.11 19.31 10.58
CA LEU A 76 9.37 19.27 11.33
C LEU A 76 9.70 20.62 12.00
N ASP A 77 9.16 21.72 11.48
CA ASP A 77 9.26 23.06 12.07
C ASP A 77 8.28 23.31 13.24
N GLY A 78 7.51 22.28 13.62
CA GLY A 78 6.54 22.31 14.72
C GLY A 78 5.20 22.96 14.38
N ARG A 79 5.03 23.50 13.17
CA ARG A 79 3.75 24.06 12.71
C ARG A 79 2.73 22.95 12.51
N ALA A 80 1.47 23.24 12.81
CA ALA A 80 0.38 22.33 12.47
C ALA A 80 0.31 22.20 10.94
N LEU A 81 0.34 20.97 10.45
CA LEU A 81 0.03 20.70 9.05
C LEU A 81 -1.49 20.59 8.91
N PRO A 82 -2.05 20.88 7.72
CA PRO A 82 -3.41 20.46 7.41
C PRO A 82 -3.56 18.98 7.73
N ASP A 83 -4.74 18.59 8.20
CA ASP A 83 -5.08 17.22 8.57
C ASP A 83 -4.60 16.22 7.50
N ILE A 84 -3.45 15.59 7.75
CA ILE A 84 -2.81 14.69 6.79
C ILE A 84 -3.66 13.43 6.70
N ALA A 85 -4.18 13.17 5.51
CA ALA A 85 -4.86 11.95 5.15
C ALA A 85 -4.08 11.20 4.07
N GLY A 86 -4.16 9.87 4.08
CA GLY A 86 -3.49 9.03 3.10
C GLY A 86 -2.60 7.99 3.77
N TRP A 87 -1.52 7.64 3.10
CA TRP A 87 -0.54 6.67 3.57
C TRP A 87 0.51 7.31 4.47
N ALA A 88 1.01 6.55 5.43
CA ALA A 88 2.13 6.95 6.27
C ALA A 88 3.02 5.76 6.63
N ILE A 89 4.33 5.98 6.60
CA ILE A 89 5.33 5.02 7.09
C ILE A 89 6.12 5.69 8.21
N GLU A 90 6.28 5.01 9.34
CA GLU A 90 7.08 5.48 10.47
C GLU A 90 8.56 5.54 10.07
N GLN A 91 9.24 6.62 10.42
CA GLN A 91 10.68 6.72 10.17
C GLN A 91 11.42 5.81 11.17
N PRO A 92 12.26 4.87 10.70
CA PRO A 92 13.08 4.05 11.58
C PRO A 92 14.02 4.91 12.43
N ASP A 93 14.23 4.52 13.68
CA ASP A 93 15.28 5.12 14.50
C ASP A 93 16.64 4.50 14.13
N LEU A 94 17.39 5.20 13.28
CA LEU A 94 18.69 4.74 12.79
C LEU A 94 19.71 4.55 13.93
N ASP A 95 19.52 5.23 15.06
CA ASP A 95 20.43 5.15 16.20
C ASP A 95 20.19 3.88 17.04
N GLU A 96 19.00 3.27 16.97
CA GLU A 96 18.63 2.11 17.79
C GLU A 96 18.78 0.77 17.04
N THR A 97 18.36 0.68 15.78
CA THR A 97 18.21 -0.63 15.10
C THR A 97 18.85 -0.74 13.72
N GLY A 98 19.35 0.35 13.14
CA GLY A 98 19.80 0.51 11.74
C GLY A 98 20.06 -0.77 10.95
N LEU A 99 18.98 -1.42 10.50
CA LEU A 99 19.04 -2.58 9.62
C LEU A 99 19.31 -2.10 8.18
N PRO A 100 19.91 -2.92 7.30
CA PRO A 100 20.13 -2.53 5.91
C PRO A 100 18.88 -1.98 5.22
N GLU A 101 17.72 -2.61 5.45
CA GLU A 101 16.43 -2.17 4.93
C GLU A 101 16.00 -0.77 5.40
N ASP A 102 16.42 -0.34 6.60
CA ASP A 102 16.12 1.00 7.11
C ASP A 102 16.81 2.05 6.23
N TYR A 103 18.10 1.85 5.92
CA TYR A 103 18.85 2.77 5.07
C TYR A 103 18.28 2.83 3.66
N GLU A 104 17.89 1.68 3.08
CA GLU A 104 17.24 1.63 1.77
C GLU A 104 15.90 2.36 1.78
N LEU A 105 15.12 2.24 2.87
CA LEU A 105 13.87 2.98 3.04
C LEU A 105 14.11 4.49 3.09
N TYR A 106 15.14 4.93 3.82
CA TYR A 106 15.53 6.34 3.89
C TYR A 106 15.93 6.90 2.52
N ASP A 107 16.75 6.18 1.77
CA ASP A 107 17.19 6.58 0.43
C ASP A 107 16.01 6.67 -0.55
N ALA A 108 15.14 5.65 -0.56
CA ALA A 108 13.93 5.65 -1.38
C ALA A 108 12.99 6.80 -1.01
N MET A 109 12.77 7.03 0.29
CA MET A 109 11.92 8.13 0.77
C MET A 109 12.49 9.50 0.47
N ALA A 110 13.81 9.69 0.55
CA ALA A 110 14.46 10.94 0.16
C ALA A 110 14.17 11.29 -1.31
N LEU A 111 14.22 10.29 -2.20
CA LEU A 111 13.84 10.44 -3.61
C LEU A 111 12.36 10.80 -3.78
N LEU A 112 11.45 10.14 -3.05
CA LEU A 112 10.01 10.43 -3.11
C LEU A 112 9.69 11.83 -2.59
N VAL A 113 10.35 12.27 -1.50
CA VAL A 113 10.22 13.63 -0.98
C VAL A 113 10.73 14.66 -1.99
N GLN A 114 11.90 14.41 -2.60
CA GLN A 114 12.46 15.29 -3.64
C GLN A 114 11.53 15.42 -4.85
N ARG A 115 10.83 14.35 -5.22
CA ARG A 115 9.83 14.32 -6.31
C ARG A 115 8.49 14.94 -5.92
N GLY A 116 8.29 15.30 -4.65
CA GLY A 116 7.02 15.79 -4.14
C GLY A 116 5.94 14.71 -4.17
N LEU A 117 6.28 13.46 -3.88
CA LEU A 117 5.34 12.33 -3.73
C LEU A 117 5.13 11.94 -2.26
N ALA A 118 6.08 12.32 -1.40
CA ALA A 118 6.04 12.13 0.04
C ALA A 118 6.38 13.43 0.78
N ALA A 119 6.00 13.52 2.04
CA ALA A 119 6.38 14.63 2.90
C ALA A 119 6.63 14.17 4.35
N GLU A 120 7.63 14.75 5.00
CA GLU A 120 7.96 14.43 6.38
C GLU A 120 7.02 15.14 7.36
N CYS A 121 6.53 14.40 8.34
CA CYS A 121 5.71 14.95 9.41
C CYS A 121 5.97 14.26 10.76
N VAL A 122 5.48 14.89 11.81
CA VAL A 122 5.50 14.39 13.19
C VAL A 122 4.08 14.21 13.66
N VAL A 123 3.77 13.03 14.21
CA VAL A 123 2.48 12.70 14.80
C VAL A 123 2.67 12.47 16.29
N LEU A 124 1.74 12.97 17.10
CA LEU A 124 1.76 12.78 18.55
C LEU A 124 0.95 11.54 18.93
N HIS A 125 1.65 10.47 19.29
CA HIS A 125 1.05 9.24 19.82
C HIS A 125 1.08 9.26 21.35
N PRO A 126 0.07 8.72 22.06
CA PRO A 126 0.21 8.48 23.48
C PRO A 126 1.26 7.38 23.72
N ASP A 127 2.16 7.58 24.66
CA ASP A 127 3.04 6.53 25.19
C ASP A 127 2.29 5.63 26.18
N ASP A 128 2.97 4.64 26.76
CA ASP A 128 2.41 3.71 27.75
C ASP A 128 1.86 4.40 29.01
N SER A 129 2.31 5.63 29.28
CA SER A 129 1.85 6.47 30.38
C SER A 129 0.74 7.45 29.97
N GLY A 130 0.33 7.45 28.69
CA GLY A 130 -0.66 8.34 28.10
C GLY A 130 -0.13 9.74 27.76
N LYS A 131 1.18 9.98 27.86
CA LYS A 131 1.80 11.27 27.48
C LYS A 131 2.06 11.32 25.98
N PRO A 132 1.96 12.49 25.35
CA PRO A 132 2.23 12.62 23.92
C PRO A 132 3.73 12.41 23.62
N ARG A 133 4.04 11.36 22.85
CA ARG A 133 5.33 11.08 22.25
C ARG A 133 5.30 11.50 20.77
N PRO A 134 6.24 12.36 20.32
CA PRO A 134 6.38 12.67 18.91
C PRO A 134 7.01 11.48 18.18
N VAL A 135 6.38 11.08 17.08
CA VAL A 135 6.85 10.02 16.19
C VAL A 135 6.93 10.58 14.79
N ARG A 136 8.03 10.31 14.08
CA ARG A 136 8.26 10.81 12.73
C ARG A 136 7.66 9.87 11.70
N TYR A 137 7.06 10.44 10.68
CA TYR A 137 6.45 9.72 9.58
C TYR A 137 6.81 10.36 8.24
N TRP A 138 6.85 9.56 7.19
CA TRP A 138 6.66 10.02 5.82
C TRP A 138 5.21 9.82 5.43
N ALA A 139 4.54 10.90 5.06
CA ALA A 139 3.16 10.88 4.57
C ALA A 139 3.11 10.93 3.04
N MET A 140 2.25 10.10 2.44
CA MET A 140 2.07 9.98 1.00
C MET A 140 0.56 10.01 0.69
N PRO A 141 0.05 10.99 -0.07
CA PRO A 141 -1.39 11.08 -0.36
C PRO A 141 -1.93 9.91 -1.19
N GLN A 142 -1.07 9.28 -2.00
CA GLN A 142 -1.40 8.17 -2.89
C GLN A 142 -0.21 7.23 -3.02
N LEU A 143 -0.48 5.92 -3.11
CA LEU A 143 0.51 4.88 -3.43
C LEU A 143 -0.13 3.80 -4.32
N GLY A 144 0.68 3.24 -5.21
CA GLY A 144 0.40 2.00 -5.93
C GLY A 144 0.87 0.80 -5.12
N LEU A 145 -0.02 -0.17 -4.85
CA LEU A 145 0.31 -1.36 -4.08
C LEU A 145 0.27 -2.63 -4.95
N PHE A 146 1.37 -3.38 -4.97
CA PHE A 146 1.38 -4.77 -5.40
C PHE A 146 1.01 -5.65 -4.21
N VAL A 147 -0.27 -6.02 -4.10
CA VAL A 147 -0.79 -6.79 -2.97
C VAL A 147 -0.47 -8.27 -3.17
N VAL A 148 0.21 -8.88 -2.20
CA VAL A 148 0.63 -10.27 -2.25
C VAL A 148 -0.55 -11.18 -1.88
N CYS A 149 -1.36 -11.53 -2.88
CA CYS A 149 -2.51 -12.41 -2.71
C CYS A 149 -2.84 -13.16 -4.01
N GLU A 150 -3.57 -14.26 -3.91
CA GLU A 150 -4.13 -14.98 -5.08
C GLU A 150 -5.44 -14.36 -5.56
N GLY A 151 -6.13 -13.64 -4.66
CA GLY A 151 -7.37 -12.94 -4.95
C GLY A 151 -8.00 -12.40 -3.67
N VAL A 152 -9.23 -11.88 -3.78
CA VAL A 152 -9.92 -11.25 -2.65
C VAL A 152 -11.34 -11.79 -2.55
N PRO A 153 -11.61 -12.72 -1.62
CA PRO A 153 -12.97 -13.21 -1.41
C PRO A 153 -13.91 -12.09 -0.97
N SER A 154 -15.21 -12.29 -1.17
CA SER A 154 -16.20 -11.36 -0.65
C SER A 154 -16.20 -11.33 0.88
N LYS A 155 -16.65 -10.22 1.46
CA LYS A 155 -16.84 -10.09 2.90
C LYS A 155 -17.72 -11.21 3.48
N GLN A 156 -18.74 -11.65 2.74
CA GLN A 156 -19.66 -12.70 3.19
C GLN A 156 -18.99 -14.07 3.22
N GLU A 157 -18.22 -14.40 2.18
CA GLU A 157 -17.37 -15.60 2.12
C GLU A 157 -16.39 -15.61 3.29
N MET A 158 -15.66 -14.52 3.49
CA MET A 158 -14.69 -14.42 4.57
C MET A 158 -15.31 -14.53 5.97
N LEU A 159 -16.52 -14.02 6.18
CA LEU A 159 -17.22 -14.14 7.47
C LEU A 159 -17.79 -15.55 7.70
N ARG A 160 -18.16 -16.25 6.63
CA ARG A 160 -18.72 -17.60 6.70
C ARG A 160 -17.64 -18.63 7.01
N ASP A 161 -16.47 -18.52 6.38
CA ASP A 161 -15.36 -19.43 6.57
C ASP A 161 -14.03 -18.67 6.80
N PRO A 162 -13.40 -18.80 7.98
CA PRO A 162 -12.07 -18.26 8.25
C PRO A 162 -10.95 -18.85 7.36
N ALA A 163 -11.17 -19.99 6.72
CA ALA A 163 -10.23 -20.59 5.75
C ALA A 163 -10.36 -20.00 4.34
N GLU A 164 -11.47 -19.32 4.01
CA GLU A 164 -11.62 -18.58 2.76
C GLU A 164 -10.82 -17.27 2.86
N ARG A 165 -9.49 -17.38 2.81
CA ARG A 165 -8.53 -16.26 2.77
C ARG A 165 -7.48 -16.57 1.72
N TRP A 166 -7.24 -15.63 0.82
CA TRP A 166 -6.35 -15.82 -0.33
C TRP A 166 -5.15 -14.86 -0.28
N GLY A 167 -4.64 -14.58 0.92
CA GLY A 167 -3.54 -13.63 1.16
C GLY A 167 -3.96 -12.33 1.85
N VAL A 168 -5.27 -12.15 2.05
CA VAL A 168 -5.84 -11.01 2.78
C VAL A 168 -6.47 -11.51 4.06
N ALA A 169 -5.99 -11.06 5.22
CA ALA A 169 -6.57 -11.41 6.51
C ALA A 169 -7.72 -10.47 6.87
N TYR A 170 -8.85 -11.02 7.30
CA TYR A 170 -10.04 -10.25 7.61
C TYR A 170 -10.78 -10.85 8.79
N ALA A 171 -11.26 -9.97 9.66
CA ALA A 171 -11.87 -10.34 10.91
C ALA A 171 -12.86 -9.27 11.41
N TRP A 172 -13.98 -9.71 11.99
CA TRP A 172 -14.88 -8.84 12.77
C TRP A 172 -15.11 -9.40 14.17
N PRO A 173 -14.28 -9.03 15.17
CA PRO A 173 -14.38 -9.62 16.50
C PRO A 173 -15.62 -9.09 17.23
N GLN A 174 -16.26 -9.95 18.02
CA GLN A 174 -17.41 -9.53 18.82
C GLN A 174 -17.01 -8.41 19.77
N GLY A 175 -17.72 -7.28 19.72
CA GLY A 175 -17.48 -6.12 20.57
C GLY A 175 -16.22 -5.31 20.22
N ARG A 176 -15.49 -5.64 19.15
CA ARG A 176 -14.34 -4.86 18.64
C ARG A 176 -14.59 -4.36 17.21
N SER A 177 -13.72 -3.47 16.75
CA SER A 177 -13.77 -2.97 15.36
C SER A 177 -13.34 -4.07 14.38
N SER A 178 -13.88 -4.04 13.17
CA SER A 178 -13.41 -4.90 12.09
C SER A 178 -11.97 -4.55 11.71
N GLU A 179 -11.21 -5.55 11.28
CA GLU A 179 -9.82 -5.40 10.86
C GLU A 179 -9.57 -6.09 9.52
N LEU A 180 -8.69 -5.50 8.73
CA LEU A 180 -8.16 -6.03 7.49
C LEU A 180 -6.64 -5.89 7.51
N HIS A 181 -5.93 -6.98 7.32
CA HIS A 181 -4.47 -6.98 7.22
C HIS A 181 -4.07 -7.57 5.86
N LEU A 182 -3.06 -6.97 5.24
CA LEU A 182 -2.51 -7.43 3.98
C LEU A 182 -1.01 -7.17 3.93
N ILE A 183 -0.33 -7.92 3.09
CA ILE A 183 1.07 -7.70 2.75
C ILE A 183 1.11 -7.10 1.36
N ALA A 184 1.89 -6.04 1.17
CA ALA A 184 2.05 -5.41 -0.12
C ALA A 184 3.45 -4.85 -0.31
N PHE A 185 3.83 -4.67 -1.56
CA PHE A 185 4.95 -3.81 -1.96
C PHE A 185 4.39 -2.49 -2.49
N SER A 186 5.09 -1.39 -2.27
CA SER A 186 4.75 -0.11 -2.90
C SER A 186 5.50 0.01 -4.23
N LYS A 187 4.77 0.29 -5.30
CA LYS A 187 5.35 0.54 -6.61
C LYS A 187 6.35 1.70 -6.56
N GLU A 188 5.97 2.81 -5.95
CA GLU A 188 6.80 4.02 -5.86
C GLU A 188 8.10 3.76 -5.09
N LEU A 189 8.04 2.97 -4.02
CA LEU A 189 9.23 2.59 -3.25
C LEU A 189 10.12 1.60 -4.00
N MET A 190 9.54 0.59 -4.66
CA MET A 190 10.31 -0.34 -5.50
C MET A 190 11.00 0.37 -6.66
N ASP A 191 10.30 1.30 -7.32
CA ASP A 191 10.86 2.14 -8.38
C ASP A 191 11.98 3.07 -7.85
N ALA A 192 11.99 3.35 -6.56
CA ALA A 192 13.03 4.11 -5.86
C ALA A 192 14.12 3.23 -5.22
N GLY A 193 14.05 1.91 -5.37
CA GLY A 193 15.05 0.94 -4.93
C GLY A 193 14.69 0.16 -3.66
N TYR A 194 13.66 0.55 -2.92
CA TYR A 194 13.24 -0.17 -1.70
C TYR A 194 12.35 -1.36 -2.05
N CYS A 195 12.87 -2.56 -1.83
CA CYS A 195 12.30 -3.80 -2.34
C CYS A 195 11.76 -4.75 -1.26
N TYR A 196 11.43 -4.22 -0.07
CA TYR A 196 10.94 -5.01 1.06
C TYR A 196 9.41 -4.94 1.23
N PRO A 197 8.78 -6.02 1.73
CA PRO A 197 7.33 -6.05 1.92
C PRO A 197 6.90 -5.14 3.08
N LEU A 198 5.73 -4.54 2.94
CA LEU A 198 5.09 -3.69 3.94
C LEU A 198 3.88 -4.41 4.53
N SER A 199 3.71 -4.29 5.84
CA SER A 199 2.51 -4.75 6.54
C SER A 199 1.49 -3.62 6.59
N VAL A 200 0.29 -3.88 6.08
CA VAL A 200 -0.80 -2.89 6.01
C VAL A 200 -1.94 -3.36 6.89
N LYS A 201 -2.41 -2.48 7.78
CA LYS A 201 -3.58 -2.69 8.64
C LYS A 201 -4.62 -1.60 8.41
N PHE A 202 -5.85 -1.99 8.10
CA PHE A 202 -7.02 -1.14 8.17
C PHE A 202 -7.95 -1.60 9.29
N SER A 203 -8.60 -0.64 9.94
CA SER A 203 -9.56 -0.93 11.00
C SER A 203 -10.82 -0.07 10.89
N SER A 204 -11.90 -0.55 11.50
CA SER A 204 -13.15 0.19 11.68
C SER A 204 -13.73 0.72 10.36
N TYR A 205 -14.01 2.02 10.26
CA TYR A 205 -14.60 2.68 9.09
C TYR A 205 -13.77 2.53 7.81
N CYS A 206 -12.47 2.26 7.90
CA CYS A 206 -11.61 2.09 6.72
C CYS A 206 -11.65 0.66 6.17
N THR A 207 -12.03 -0.33 6.97
CA THR A 207 -11.98 -1.75 6.60
C THR A 207 -12.82 -2.06 5.35
N ASP A 208 -14.11 -1.69 5.35
CA ASP A 208 -14.99 -1.96 4.21
C ASP A 208 -14.59 -1.13 2.97
N ARG A 209 -13.97 0.03 3.18
CA ARG A 209 -13.47 0.91 2.11
C ARG A 209 -12.21 0.34 1.47
N ALA A 210 -11.30 -0.22 2.27
CA ALA A 210 -10.12 -0.91 1.78
C ALA A 210 -10.50 -2.17 0.99
N LEU A 211 -11.46 -2.97 1.48
CA LEU A 211 -12.02 -4.09 0.71
C LEU A 211 -12.62 -3.65 -0.63
N ALA A 212 -13.30 -2.50 -0.67
CA ALA A 212 -13.81 -1.95 -1.93
C ALA A 212 -12.68 -1.52 -2.89
N CYS A 213 -11.55 -1.03 -2.37
CA CYS A 213 -10.37 -0.73 -3.19
C CYS A 213 -9.80 -2.01 -3.81
N LEU A 214 -9.64 -3.06 -3.01
CA LEU A 214 -9.18 -4.37 -3.47
C LEU A 214 -10.08 -4.94 -4.57
N LYS A 215 -11.41 -4.93 -4.36
CA LYS A 215 -12.36 -5.35 -5.39
C LYS A 215 -12.33 -4.50 -6.66
N ALA A 216 -12.05 -3.20 -6.55
CA ALA A 216 -11.91 -2.35 -7.73
C ALA A 216 -10.72 -2.76 -8.60
N HIS A 217 -9.70 -3.40 -8.01
CA HIS A 217 -8.54 -3.96 -8.72
C HIS A 217 -8.92 -5.07 -9.69
N GLU A 218 -9.95 -5.87 -9.36
CA GLU A 218 -10.44 -6.93 -10.26
C GLU A 218 -10.86 -6.35 -11.62
N ARG A 219 -11.27 -5.09 -11.70
CA ARG A 219 -11.55 -4.43 -12.98
C ARG A 219 -10.30 -4.29 -13.85
N VAL A 220 -9.15 -4.01 -13.24
CA VAL A 220 -7.86 -3.90 -13.93
C VAL A 220 -7.45 -5.27 -14.46
N LEU A 221 -7.51 -6.29 -13.61
CA LEU A 221 -7.19 -7.67 -13.99
C LEU A 221 -8.08 -8.17 -15.13
N ASN A 222 -9.40 -7.97 -15.02
CA ASN A 222 -10.35 -8.37 -16.07
C ASN A 222 -10.10 -7.68 -17.43
N VAL A 223 -9.59 -6.44 -17.44
CA VAL A 223 -9.25 -5.75 -18.70
C VAL A 223 -7.91 -6.26 -19.24
N ALA A 224 -6.92 -6.45 -18.37
CA ALA A 224 -5.64 -7.06 -18.75
C ALA A 224 -5.83 -8.47 -19.34
N ASP A 225 -6.66 -9.30 -18.72
CA ASP A 225 -6.93 -10.67 -19.16
C ASP A 225 -7.58 -10.71 -20.55
N LYS A 226 -8.46 -9.76 -20.86
CA LYS A 226 -9.03 -9.63 -22.22
C LYS A 226 -7.96 -9.31 -23.26
N PHE A 227 -7.07 -8.37 -22.96
CA PHE A 227 -5.96 -8.06 -23.87
C PHE A 227 -4.98 -9.23 -24.01
N ARG A 228 -4.73 -9.98 -22.93
CA ARG A 228 -3.94 -11.23 -22.96
C ARG A 228 -4.62 -12.28 -23.84
N GLU A 229 -5.92 -12.50 -23.68
CA GLU A 229 -6.71 -13.44 -24.49
C GLU A 229 -6.68 -13.07 -25.98
N GLU A 230 -6.86 -11.79 -26.31
CA GLU A 230 -6.75 -11.26 -27.68
C GLU A 230 -5.34 -11.49 -28.27
N ALA A 231 -4.31 -11.49 -27.42
CA ALA A 231 -2.92 -11.80 -27.79
C ALA A 231 -2.60 -13.31 -27.81
N GLY A 232 -3.57 -14.18 -27.51
CA GLY A 232 -3.41 -15.64 -27.53
C GLY A 232 -2.92 -16.26 -26.21
N GLU A 233 -2.88 -15.50 -25.12
CA GLU A 233 -2.57 -16.00 -23.78
C GLU A 233 -3.84 -16.40 -23.02
N HIS A 234 -3.86 -17.62 -22.48
CA HIS A 234 -5.02 -18.18 -21.79
C HIS A 234 -4.89 -18.19 -20.26
N ILE A 235 -3.71 -17.83 -19.75
CA ILE A 235 -3.46 -17.73 -18.31
C ILE A 235 -3.76 -16.29 -17.88
N GLY A 236 -4.67 -16.12 -16.92
CA GLY A 236 -4.99 -14.82 -16.34
C GLY A 236 -3.79 -14.22 -15.59
N ALA A 237 -3.78 -12.89 -15.46
CA ALA A 237 -2.76 -12.18 -14.72
C ALA A 237 -2.85 -12.47 -13.22
N ALA A 238 -1.70 -12.61 -12.55
CA ALA A 238 -1.65 -12.67 -11.10
C ALA A 238 -2.17 -11.36 -10.48
N TYR A 239 -2.73 -11.42 -9.27
CA TYR A 239 -3.33 -10.24 -8.63
C TYR A 239 -2.33 -9.08 -8.45
N TYR A 240 -1.08 -9.41 -8.09
CA TYR A 240 0.00 -8.46 -7.91
C TYR A 240 0.67 -8.01 -9.22
N ALA A 241 0.25 -8.51 -10.39
CA ALA A 241 0.87 -8.15 -11.67
C ALA A 241 0.70 -6.66 -12.00
N TYR A 242 -0.31 -6.00 -11.42
CA TYR A 242 -0.54 -4.58 -11.56
C TYR A 242 -0.67 -3.94 -10.19
N ALA A 243 -0.08 -2.76 -10.02
CA ALA A 243 -0.22 -1.96 -8.81
C ALA A 243 -1.66 -1.47 -8.68
N LEU A 244 -2.24 -1.62 -7.50
CA LEU A 244 -3.51 -1.01 -7.12
C LEU A 244 -3.25 0.41 -6.61
N PRO A 245 -3.60 1.47 -7.36
CA PRO A 245 -3.45 2.83 -6.86
C PRO A 245 -4.54 3.12 -5.81
N ILE A 246 -4.12 3.45 -4.59
CA ILE A 246 -4.99 3.86 -3.50
C ILE A 246 -4.59 5.26 -3.05
N GLY A 247 -5.57 6.15 -3.06
CA GLY A 247 -5.43 7.54 -2.61
C GLY A 247 -6.53 7.94 -1.64
N VAL A 248 -6.49 9.20 -1.23
CA VAL A 248 -7.45 9.78 -0.28
C VAL A 248 -8.83 9.93 -0.93
N SER A 249 -9.89 9.58 -0.20
CA SER A 249 -11.25 9.81 -0.64
C SER A 249 -11.51 11.30 -0.94
N PRO A 250 -12.21 11.65 -2.04
CA PRO A 250 -12.47 13.05 -2.40
C PRO A 250 -13.46 13.75 -1.45
N ARG A 251 -14.11 13.00 -0.55
CA ARG A 251 -15.03 13.52 0.46
C ARG A 251 -14.74 12.85 1.80
N SER A 252 -14.82 13.62 2.88
CA SER A 252 -14.80 13.09 4.23
C SER A 252 -16.15 12.47 4.59
N ILE A 253 -16.15 11.59 5.59
CA ILE A 253 -17.36 11.15 6.28
C ILE A 253 -17.26 11.50 7.76
N THR A 254 -18.41 11.69 8.39
CA THR A 254 -18.49 11.93 9.83
C THR A 254 -18.44 10.59 10.58
N ALA A 255 -17.38 10.35 11.35
CA ALA A 255 -17.22 9.19 12.22
C ALA A 255 -17.56 9.52 13.67
N GLY A 256 -18.27 8.62 14.36
CA GLY A 256 -18.73 8.80 15.74
C GLY A 256 -20.25 8.71 15.86
N LYS A 257 -20.74 8.19 16.99
CA LYS A 257 -22.18 7.99 17.24
C LYS A 257 -22.84 9.10 18.07
N ASP A 258 -22.04 9.82 18.86
CA ASP A 258 -22.54 10.86 19.77
C ASP A 258 -22.43 12.25 19.14
N ALA A 259 -23.52 13.03 19.19
CA ALA A 259 -23.51 14.43 18.78
C ALA A 259 -22.44 15.22 19.57
N GLY A 260 -21.56 15.92 18.86
CA GLY A 260 -20.45 16.70 19.45
C GLY A 260 -19.14 15.92 19.71
N LYS A 261 -19.11 14.60 19.47
CA LYS A 261 -17.87 13.78 19.49
C LYS A 261 -17.54 13.18 18.12
N THR A 262 -18.18 13.69 17.08
CA THR A 262 -17.95 13.27 15.72
C THR A 262 -16.69 13.90 15.15
N LYS A 263 -15.94 13.14 14.35
CA LYS A 263 -14.76 13.62 13.63
C LYS A 263 -14.95 13.39 12.14
N GLU A 264 -14.48 14.31 11.32
CA GLU A 264 -14.39 14.06 9.88
C GLU A 264 -13.22 13.14 9.60
N ILE A 265 -13.46 12.05 8.88
CA ILE A 265 -12.41 11.11 8.47
C ILE A 265 -12.38 10.97 6.96
N TYR A 266 -11.18 10.81 6.44
CA TYR A 266 -10.92 10.37 5.08
C TYR A 266 -10.60 8.87 5.06
N TYR A 267 -11.01 8.19 4.00
CA TYR A 267 -10.91 6.74 3.86
C TYR A 267 -10.16 6.36 2.57
N PRO A 268 -9.61 5.14 2.47
CA PRO A 268 -8.91 4.69 1.26
C PRO A 268 -9.87 4.63 0.07
N PHE A 269 -9.41 5.11 -1.07
CA PHE A 269 -10.19 5.18 -2.30
C PHE A 269 -9.36 4.68 -3.51
N PRO A 270 -9.91 3.82 -4.37
CA PRO A 270 -9.16 3.33 -5.52
C PRO A 270 -9.09 4.41 -6.60
N VAL A 271 -7.87 4.75 -7.02
CA VAL A 271 -7.62 5.76 -8.07
C VAL A 271 -7.49 5.09 -9.44
N VAL A 272 -8.39 4.13 -9.71
CA VAL A 272 -8.41 3.39 -10.99
C VAL A 272 -9.25 4.18 -12.01
N PRO A 273 -8.68 4.57 -13.17
CA PRO A 273 -9.37 5.37 -14.18
C PRO A 273 -10.57 4.63 -14.76
N ARG A 274 -11.61 5.37 -15.15
CA ARG A 274 -12.85 4.78 -15.69
C ARG A 274 -12.61 3.96 -16.95
N GLN A 275 -11.72 4.43 -17.82
CA GLN A 275 -11.24 3.71 -18.99
C GLN A 275 -9.84 3.17 -18.66
N ILE A 276 -9.65 1.88 -18.90
CA ILE A 276 -8.40 1.18 -18.68
C ILE A 276 -7.91 0.77 -20.07
N ASP A 277 -6.78 1.31 -20.47
CA ASP A 277 -6.12 1.03 -21.73
C ASP A 277 -4.71 0.45 -21.50
N LEU A 278 -4.03 0.08 -22.58
CA LEU A 278 -2.67 -0.47 -22.52
C LEU A 278 -1.66 0.51 -21.92
N GLN A 279 -1.86 1.81 -22.12
CA GLN A 279 -0.98 2.84 -21.56
C GLN A 279 -1.08 2.85 -20.03
N TYR A 280 -2.31 2.83 -19.50
CA TYR A 280 -2.53 2.71 -18.06
C TYR A 280 -1.95 1.40 -17.53
N LEU A 281 -2.27 0.26 -18.16
CA LEU A 281 -1.78 -1.06 -17.72
C LEU A 281 -0.25 -1.09 -17.66
N SER A 282 0.43 -0.60 -18.69
CA SER A 282 1.89 -0.48 -18.72
C SER A 282 2.42 0.39 -17.59
N SER A 283 1.75 1.51 -17.28
CA SER A 283 2.20 2.42 -16.23
C SER A 283 2.10 1.85 -14.80
N VAL A 284 1.26 0.84 -14.59
CA VAL A 284 1.05 0.20 -13.28
C VAL A 284 1.52 -1.26 -13.25
N ALA A 285 2.01 -1.80 -14.36
CA ALA A 285 2.54 -3.15 -14.43
C ALA A 285 3.75 -3.30 -13.52
N ILE A 286 3.88 -4.48 -12.92
CA ILE A 286 5.09 -4.88 -12.24
C ILE A 286 6.18 -5.15 -13.28
N SER A 287 7.45 -4.90 -12.97
CA SER A 287 8.52 -5.38 -13.86
C SER A 287 8.80 -6.86 -13.60
N ARG A 288 9.53 -7.52 -14.52
CA ARG A 288 9.93 -8.92 -14.35
C ARG A 288 10.76 -9.14 -13.08
N ASP A 289 11.71 -8.25 -12.80
CA ASP A 289 12.59 -8.37 -11.63
C ASP A 289 11.80 -8.16 -10.33
N GLN A 290 10.85 -7.23 -10.33
CA GLN A 290 9.93 -7.04 -9.21
C GLN A 290 9.03 -8.27 -9.02
N ALA A 291 8.51 -8.88 -10.08
CA ALA A 291 7.71 -10.10 -9.98
C ALA A 291 8.51 -11.27 -9.36
N LEU A 292 9.79 -11.44 -9.72
CA LEU A 292 10.66 -12.44 -9.11
C LEU A 292 10.79 -12.26 -7.60
N LEU A 293 10.90 -11.02 -7.12
CA LEU A 293 10.90 -10.73 -5.69
C LEU A 293 9.57 -11.14 -5.05
N LEU A 294 8.43 -10.83 -5.66
CA LEU A 294 7.12 -11.17 -5.10
C LEU A 294 6.83 -12.67 -5.08
N GLU A 295 7.44 -13.45 -5.97
CA GLU A 295 7.27 -14.91 -6.01
C GLU A 295 8.36 -15.68 -5.23
N GLU A 296 9.44 -14.99 -4.85
CA GLU A 296 10.61 -15.58 -4.19
C GLU A 296 10.23 -16.44 -2.98
N ASP A 297 10.75 -17.67 -2.95
CA ASP A 297 10.54 -18.63 -1.85
C ASP A 297 9.06 -18.86 -1.50
N GLY A 298 8.18 -18.94 -2.52
CA GLY A 298 6.75 -19.23 -2.33
C GLY A 298 6.03 -18.21 -1.46
N ARG A 299 6.39 -16.93 -1.63
CA ARG A 299 5.90 -15.82 -0.82
C ARG A 299 4.37 -15.71 -0.82
N VAL A 300 3.76 -15.93 -1.99
CA VAL A 300 2.31 -15.83 -2.19
C VAL A 300 1.60 -16.88 -1.34
N GLU A 301 2.02 -18.13 -1.42
CA GLU A 301 1.44 -19.25 -0.69
C GLU A 301 1.65 -19.10 0.83
N ARG A 302 2.81 -18.61 1.25
CA ARG A 302 3.07 -18.25 2.66
C ARG A 302 2.12 -17.16 3.14
N THR A 303 1.85 -16.15 2.31
CA THR A 303 0.92 -15.07 2.62
C THR A 303 -0.52 -15.58 2.71
N VAL A 304 -0.92 -16.51 1.84
CA VAL A 304 -2.21 -17.19 1.91
C VAL A 304 -2.35 -17.93 3.25
N ALA A 305 -1.37 -18.78 3.60
CA ALA A 305 -1.38 -19.52 4.86
C ALA A 305 -1.40 -18.60 6.09
N TRP A 306 -0.59 -17.54 6.08
CA TRP A 306 -0.57 -16.51 7.11
C TRP A 306 -1.93 -15.81 7.23
N SER A 307 -2.58 -15.49 6.11
CA SER A 307 -3.84 -14.73 6.15
C SER A 307 -4.98 -15.49 6.84
N VAL A 308 -5.00 -16.81 6.69
CA VAL A 308 -5.91 -17.71 7.41
C VAL A 308 -5.60 -17.70 8.91
N GLU A 309 -4.34 -17.90 9.27
CA GLU A 309 -3.93 -17.96 10.68
C GLU A 309 -4.12 -16.62 11.40
N LYS A 310 -3.70 -15.51 10.80
CA LYS A 310 -3.89 -14.15 11.34
C LYS A 310 -5.38 -13.85 11.52
N SER A 311 -6.24 -14.21 10.57
CA SER A 311 -7.69 -14.05 10.70
C SER A 311 -8.25 -14.80 11.92
N ARG A 312 -7.81 -16.05 12.16
CA ARG A 312 -8.21 -16.82 13.34
C ARG A 312 -7.72 -16.18 14.64
N ARG A 313 -6.48 -15.70 14.69
CA ARG A 313 -5.91 -15.02 15.88
C ARG A 313 -6.69 -13.75 16.23
N ILE A 314 -7.02 -12.92 15.23
CA ILE A 314 -7.83 -11.71 15.45
C ILE A 314 -9.23 -12.08 15.97
N MET A 315 -9.83 -13.18 15.47
CA MET A 315 -11.15 -13.65 15.95
C MET A 315 -11.13 -14.22 17.36
N ALA A 316 -10.05 -14.89 17.76
CA ALA A 316 -9.88 -15.37 19.12
C ALA A 316 -9.67 -14.23 20.13
N GLY A 317 -9.39 -13.00 19.68
CA GLY A 317 -9.00 -11.88 20.55
C GLY A 317 -7.59 -12.04 21.15
N ASN A 318 -6.83 -13.02 20.67
CA ASN A 318 -5.44 -13.30 21.03
C ASN A 318 -4.51 -12.34 20.28
N GLU A 319 -4.67 -11.04 20.53
CA GLU A 319 -3.60 -10.07 20.31
C GLU A 319 -2.84 -10.00 21.65
N ALA A 320 -1.97 -10.98 21.90
CA ALA A 320 -0.87 -10.70 22.82
C ALA A 320 -0.13 -9.50 22.22
N SER A 321 0.10 -8.48 23.05
CA SER A 321 0.84 -7.23 22.79
C SER A 321 1.67 -7.24 21.49
N GLU A 322 1.49 -6.24 20.61
CA GLU A 322 2.27 -5.99 19.38
C GLU A 322 3.81 -5.89 19.59
N VAL A 323 4.32 -6.21 20.77
CA VAL A 323 5.73 -6.32 21.13
C VAL A 323 6.16 -7.77 20.89
N ASN A 324 6.80 -8.03 19.75
CA ASN A 324 7.33 -9.33 19.25
C ASN A 324 6.35 -10.22 18.47
N ASP A 325 5.73 -9.70 17.41
CA ASP A 325 5.14 -10.55 16.35
C ASP A 325 6.31 -11.15 15.51
N GLU A 326 7.02 -12.16 16.03
CA GLU A 326 8.04 -12.94 15.27
C GLU A 326 7.40 -13.94 14.27
N ASP A 327 6.06 -13.99 14.20
CA ASP A 327 5.28 -14.88 13.34
C ASP A 327 4.83 -14.18 12.04
N HIS A 328 5.77 -13.56 11.33
CA HIS A 328 5.54 -13.04 9.98
C HIS A 328 5.90 -14.09 8.92
N PRO A 329 5.21 -14.13 7.76
CA PRO A 329 5.50 -15.11 6.72
C PRO A 329 6.84 -14.86 5.99
N PHE A 330 7.62 -13.86 6.39
CA PHE A 330 8.86 -13.44 5.74
C PHE A 330 10.03 -13.46 6.70
#